data_AF-A0A9W6VSQ0-F1
#
_entry.id   AF-A0A9W6VSQ0-F1
#
_cell.length_a   1.000
_cell.length_b   1.000
_cell.length_c   1.000
_cell.angle_alpha   90.00
_cell.angle_beta   90.00
_cell.angle_gamma   90.00
#
_symmetry.space_group_name_H-M   'P 1'
#
loop_
_entity.id
_entity.type
_entity.pdbx_description
1 polymer ?
#
loop_
_entity_poly.entity_id
_entity_poly.type
_entity_poly.pdbx_seq_one_letter_code
_entity_poly.pdbx_strand_id
1 'polypeptide(L)'
;MSNEAEILPNLLREESFEIVMRGYNRRQVDEYIARTRNQIRELEARLSRALDEVERTRREMAEVRESRRPTGDDLSERLRQIINLAEEEAQSKLGDADQKVNQIRQDAEREAKRVVDEAQGKSERTIAQAQDNANHMMTAAKQEAERIRSSAKQEADKLLLDTRNEAERTLTNSERRASAINEDATERLTQLTRHHSQALGRLSEISETLSVLLRAEENAGPLEKMVEEIAQAPRRDRQERPDQQPDAPRAQAQAQAQAQGQHAQPPQPSFPPPPAPPQAQPHGQPQGAHAMPQAPPPEPPHVVPMPPAGEPAE
;
A
#
# COMPACT_ATOMS: atom_id res chain seq x y z
N MET A 1 52.63 -40.26 -91.57
CA MET A 1 52.61 -39.03 -92.38
C MET A 1 54.07 -38.62 -92.61
N SER A 2 54.90 -39.45 -93.23
CA SER A 2 54.91 -39.86 -94.65
C SER A 2 55.28 -38.69 -95.57
N ASN A 3 56.45 -38.82 -96.21
CA ASN A 3 56.96 -38.08 -97.36
C ASN A 3 57.65 -36.73 -97.10
N GLU A 4 58.89 -36.76 -96.61
CA GLU A 4 59.82 -35.64 -96.87
C GLU A 4 61.31 -36.04 -96.92
N ALA A 5 61.69 -37.22 -96.40
CA ALA A 5 63.07 -37.71 -96.43
C ALA A 5 63.48 -38.44 -97.74
N GLU A 6 62.58 -38.62 -98.70
CA GLU A 6 62.87 -39.33 -99.97
C GLU A 6 62.99 -38.43 -101.20
N ILE A 7 62.89 -37.09 -101.07
CA ILE A 7 62.92 -36.16 -102.23
C ILE A 7 64.33 -35.59 -102.49
N LEU A 8 65.40 -36.13 -101.91
CA LEU A 8 66.77 -35.69 -102.25
C LEU A 8 67.78 -36.81 -102.56
N PRO A 9 67.53 -37.69 -103.54
CA PRO A 9 68.60 -38.43 -104.21
C PRO A 9 68.83 -37.90 -105.63
N ASN A 10 68.84 -36.57 -105.87
CA ASN A 10 69.22 -36.05 -107.19
C ASN A 10 69.75 -34.60 -107.29
N LEU A 11 70.01 -33.87 -106.19
CA LEU A 11 70.62 -32.52 -106.24
C LEU A 11 72.16 -32.52 -106.29
N LEU A 12 72.79 -33.70 -106.32
CA LEU A 12 74.23 -33.86 -106.55
C LEU A 12 74.57 -34.02 -108.03
N ARG A 13 73.59 -33.91 -108.94
CA ARG A 13 73.91 -33.66 -110.35
C ARG A 13 74.54 -32.28 -110.40
N GLU A 14 75.67 -32.17 -111.07
CA GLU A 14 76.28 -30.89 -111.38
C GLU A 14 75.24 -30.05 -112.13
N GLU A 15 74.51 -29.18 -111.41
CA GLU A 15 73.57 -28.21 -111.97
C GLU A 15 74.39 -27.21 -112.80
N SER A 16 74.73 -27.59 -114.02
CA SER A 16 75.40 -26.74 -114.98
C SER A 16 74.36 -25.85 -115.63
N PHE A 17 74.43 -24.55 -115.35
CA PHE A 17 73.58 -23.54 -115.98
C PHE A 17 73.89 -23.40 -117.48
N GLU A 18 72.86 -23.20 -118.31
CA GLU A 18 73.02 -22.94 -119.75
C GLU A 18 73.71 -21.59 -120.02
N ILE A 19 74.62 -21.54 -121.01
CA ILE A 19 75.43 -20.35 -121.29
C ILE A 19 74.72 -19.46 -122.33
N VAL A 20 74.18 -18.33 -121.89
CA VAL A 20 73.53 -17.32 -122.75
C VAL A 20 74.50 -16.17 -123.04
N MET A 21 74.51 -15.64 -124.28
CA MET A 21 75.47 -14.63 -124.80
C MET A 21 75.58 -13.32 -123.98
N ARG A 22 74.62 -13.03 -123.09
CA ARG A 22 74.70 -11.96 -122.08
C ARG A 22 74.20 -12.49 -120.74
N GLY A 23 75.01 -13.35 -120.12
CA GLY A 23 74.72 -14.00 -118.83
C GLY A 23 75.69 -13.57 -117.71
N TYR A 24 75.43 -14.07 -116.51
CA TYR A 24 76.31 -13.90 -115.36
C TYR A 24 77.67 -14.57 -115.59
N ASN A 25 78.74 -13.98 -115.04
CA ASN A 25 80.08 -14.52 -115.19
C ASN A 25 80.18 -15.90 -114.51
N ARG A 26 80.44 -16.95 -115.29
CA ARG A 26 80.50 -18.35 -114.83
C ARG A 26 81.37 -18.53 -113.58
N ARG A 27 82.55 -17.90 -113.52
CA ARG A 27 83.44 -18.01 -112.35
C ARG A 27 82.83 -17.40 -111.09
N GLN A 28 82.14 -16.27 -111.22
CA GLN A 28 81.47 -15.62 -110.08
C GLN A 28 80.27 -16.45 -109.60
N VAL A 29 79.55 -17.11 -110.51
CA VAL A 29 78.45 -18.03 -110.19
C VAL A 29 78.96 -19.29 -109.49
N ASP A 30 80.02 -19.91 -110.01
CA ASP A 30 80.64 -21.09 -109.38
C ASP A 30 81.19 -20.76 -107.98
N GLU A 31 81.83 -19.58 -107.82
CA GLU A 31 82.29 -19.09 -106.51
C GLU A 31 81.13 -18.81 -105.55
N TYR A 32 80.03 -18.24 -106.05
CA TYR A 32 78.82 -18.02 -105.28
C TYR A 32 78.16 -19.35 -104.86
N ILE A 33 78.06 -20.33 -105.75
CA ILE A 33 77.52 -21.67 -105.45
C ILE A 33 78.39 -22.39 -104.43
N ALA A 34 79.73 -22.33 -104.57
CA ALA A 34 80.64 -22.91 -103.57
C ALA A 34 80.44 -22.25 -102.20
N ARG A 35 80.28 -20.92 -102.15
CA ARG A 35 79.97 -20.17 -100.93
C ARG A 35 78.62 -20.59 -100.34
N THR A 36 77.57 -20.67 -101.15
CA THR A 36 76.23 -21.08 -100.70
C THR A 36 76.21 -22.53 -100.21
N ARG A 37 76.89 -23.46 -100.90
CA ARG A 37 77.02 -24.86 -100.45
C ARG A 37 77.77 -24.96 -99.12
N ASN A 38 78.82 -24.16 -98.94
CA ASN A 38 79.52 -24.08 -97.64
C ASN A 38 78.61 -23.50 -96.55
N GLN A 39 77.83 -22.46 -96.87
CA GLN A 39 76.86 -21.88 -95.94
C GLN A 39 75.72 -22.86 -95.59
N ILE A 40 75.24 -23.67 -96.53
CA ILE A 40 74.25 -24.73 -96.28
C ILE A 40 74.84 -25.76 -95.31
N ARG A 41 76.06 -26.26 -95.57
CA ARG A 41 76.75 -27.20 -94.67
C ARG A 41 76.95 -26.61 -93.28
N GLU A 42 77.26 -25.31 -93.19
CA GLU A 42 77.43 -24.61 -91.92
C GLU A 42 76.10 -24.48 -91.16
N LEU A 43 75.00 -24.15 -91.85
CA LEU A 43 73.65 -24.08 -91.28
C LEU A 43 73.16 -25.46 -90.83
N GLU A 44 73.41 -26.52 -91.61
CA GLU A 44 73.11 -27.90 -91.25
C GLU A 44 73.90 -28.33 -90.01
N ALA A 45 75.21 -28.04 -89.96
CA ALA A 45 76.05 -28.33 -88.80
C ALA A 45 75.67 -27.48 -87.56
N ARG A 46 75.07 -26.30 -87.76
CA ARG A 46 74.51 -25.48 -86.68
C ARG A 46 73.18 -26.04 -86.20
N LEU A 47 72.35 -26.54 -87.12
CA LEU A 47 71.06 -27.17 -86.80
C LEU A 47 71.27 -28.47 -86.02
N SER A 48 72.22 -29.31 -86.44
CA SER A 48 72.54 -30.55 -85.69
C SER A 48 73.00 -30.23 -84.27
N ARG A 49 73.91 -29.27 -84.10
CA ARG A 49 74.35 -28.79 -82.79
C ARG A 49 73.19 -28.26 -81.94
N ALA A 50 72.29 -27.47 -82.54
CA ALA A 50 71.12 -26.95 -81.82
C ALA A 50 70.14 -28.08 -81.41
N LEU A 51 69.95 -29.10 -82.26
CA LEU A 51 69.13 -30.26 -81.92
C LEU A 51 69.76 -31.09 -80.80
N ASP A 52 71.08 -31.31 -80.85
CA ASP A 52 71.83 -31.99 -79.78
C ASP A 52 71.74 -31.22 -78.45
N GLU A 53 71.82 -29.89 -78.48
CA GLU A 53 71.61 -29.02 -77.32
C GLU A 53 70.18 -29.10 -76.77
N VAL A 54 69.17 -29.16 -77.65
CA VAL A 54 67.76 -29.35 -77.24
C VAL A 54 67.55 -30.74 -76.62
N GLU A 55 68.15 -31.79 -77.17
CA GLU A 55 68.08 -33.12 -76.58
C GLU A 55 68.78 -33.18 -75.23
N ARG A 56 69.95 -32.56 -75.12
CA ARG A 56 70.70 -32.47 -73.86
C ARG A 56 69.91 -31.75 -72.79
N THR A 57 69.37 -30.57 -73.09
CA THR A 57 68.54 -29.82 -72.14
C THR A 57 67.27 -30.57 -71.77
N ARG A 58 66.66 -31.33 -72.69
CA ARG A 58 65.52 -32.20 -72.37
C ARG A 58 65.91 -33.33 -71.41
N ARG A 59 67.08 -33.95 -71.59
CA ARG A 59 67.59 -34.98 -70.66
C ARG A 59 67.89 -34.38 -69.30
N GLU A 60 68.58 -33.25 -69.24
CA GLU A 60 68.86 -32.52 -67.98
C GLU A 60 67.55 -32.15 -67.26
N MET A 61 66.54 -31.67 -67.99
CA MET A 61 65.23 -31.37 -67.42
C MET A 61 64.45 -32.61 -66.99
N ALA A 62 64.62 -33.74 -67.68
CA ALA A 62 64.03 -35.01 -67.28
C ALA A 62 64.69 -35.56 -66.01
N GLU A 63 66.02 -35.51 -65.91
CA GLU A 63 66.79 -35.88 -64.72
C GLU A 63 66.46 -35.00 -63.52
N VAL A 64 66.32 -33.68 -63.72
CA VAL A 64 65.87 -32.75 -62.67
C VAL A 64 64.43 -33.06 -62.25
N ARG A 65 63.55 -33.45 -63.18
CA ARG A 65 62.18 -33.84 -62.86
C ARG A 65 62.11 -35.17 -62.14
N GLU A 66 62.94 -36.13 -62.49
CA GLU A 66 63.01 -37.44 -61.86
C GLU A 66 63.61 -37.34 -60.45
N SER A 67 64.67 -36.56 -60.27
CA SER A 67 65.25 -36.25 -58.96
C SER A 67 64.33 -35.39 -58.07
N ARG A 68 63.48 -34.54 -58.65
CA ARG A 68 62.46 -33.77 -57.92
C ARG A 68 61.12 -34.47 -57.84
N ARG A 69 60.95 -35.67 -58.42
CA ARG A 69 59.72 -36.43 -58.27
C ARG A 69 59.79 -37.05 -56.87
N PRO A 70 59.07 -36.52 -55.87
CA PRO A 70 59.05 -37.16 -54.58
C PRO A 70 58.56 -38.59 -54.82
N THR A 71 59.32 -39.55 -54.33
CA THR A 71 58.95 -40.95 -54.39
C THR A 71 57.59 -41.08 -53.71
N GLY A 72 56.69 -41.96 -54.19
CA GLY A 72 55.36 -42.10 -53.58
C GLY A 72 55.40 -42.34 -52.07
N ASP A 73 56.51 -42.93 -51.59
CA ASP A 73 56.82 -43.13 -50.18
C ASP A 73 57.11 -41.82 -49.42
N ASP A 74 57.83 -40.86 -49.98
CA ASP A 74 58.11 -39.56 -49.32
C ASP A 74 56.83 -38.73 -49.13
N LEU A 75 55.92 -38.80 -50.11
CA LEU A 75 54.61 -38.17 -50.00
C LEU A 75 53.75 -38.88 -48.94
N SER A 76 53.83 -40.21 -48.85
CA SER A 76 53.15 -40.99 -47.83
C SER A 76 53.67 -40.66 -46.43
N GLU A 77 54.98 -40.54 -46.26
CA GLU A 77 55.63 -40.18 -44.99
C GLU A 77 55.25 -38.76 -44.56
N ARG A 78 55.29 -37.80 -45.48
CA ARG A 78 54.84 -36.43 -45.19
C ARG A 78 53.35 -36.36 -44.87
N LEU A 79 52.51 -37.12 -45.56
CA LEU A 79 51.08 -37.19 -45.27
C LEU A 79 50.83 -37.79 -43.87
N ARG A 80 51.54 -38.85 -43.49
CA ARG A 80 51.49 -39.40 -42.13
C ARG A 80 51.93 -38.37 -41.10
N GLN A 81 52.99 -37.61 -41.37
CA GLN A 81 53.44 -36.55 -40.47
C GLN A 81 52.38 -35.45 -40.30
N ILE A 82 51.71 -35.02 -41.38
CA ILE A 82 50.63 -34.03 -41.33
C ILE A 82 49.43 -34.58 -40.55
N ILE A 83 49.05 -35.85 -40.77
CA ILE A 83 47.96 -36.49 -40.05
C ILE A 83 48.29 -36.58 -38.55
N ASN A 84 49.48 -37.05 -38.20
CA ASN A 84 49.91 -37.14 -36.80
C ASN A 84 49.94 -35.76 -36.12
N LEU A 85 50.47 -34.74 -36.81
CA LEU A 85 50.48 -33.37 -36.29
C LEU A 85 49.06 -32.82 -36.11
N ALA A 86 48.17 -33.08 -37.07
CA ALA A 86 46.77 -32.68 -36.99
C ALA A 86 46.02 -33.42 -35.87
N GLU A 87 46.30 -34.70 -35.65
CA GLU A 87 45.76 -35.49 -34.54
C GLU A 87 46.25 -34.96 -33.19
N GLU A 88 47.55 -34.65 -33.06
CA GLU A 88 48.12 -34.06 -31.85
C GLU A 88 47.54 -32.66 -31.58
N GLU A 89 47.39 -31.83 -32.60
CA GLU A 89 46.75 -30.52 -32.48
C GLU A 89 45.26 -30.65 -32.11
N ALA A 90 44.56 -31.63 -32.68
CA ALA A 90 43.16 -31.90 -32.33
C ALA A 90 43.01 -32.40 -30.89
N GLN A 91 43.87 -33.33 -30.45
CA GLN A 91 43.88 -33.82 -29.07
C GLN A 91 44.22 -32.71 -28.07
N SER A 92 45.18 -31.84 -28.40
CA SER A 92 45.52 -30.67 -27.60
C SER A 92 44.32 -29.72 -27.46
N LYS A 93 43.65 -29.39 -28.57
CA LYS A 93 42.44 -28.54 -28.55
C LYS A 93 41.29 -29.16 -27.77
N LEU A 94 41.10 -30.48 -27.85
CA LEU A 94 40.09 -31.18 -27.06
C LEU A 94 40.43 -31.12 -25.57
N GLY A 95 41.69 -31.34 -25.20
CA GLY A 95 42.15 -31.20 -23.82
C GLY A 95 41.93 -29.79 -23.26
N ASP A 96 42.27 -28.76 -24.03
CA ASP A 96 42.02 -27.36 -23.66
C ASP A 96 40.52 -27.04 -23.54
N ALA A 97 39.71 -27.57 -24.45
CA ALA A 97 38.26 -27.41 -24.41
C ALA A 97 37.66 -28.08 -23.17
N ASP A 98 38.07 -29.31 -22.86
CA ASP A 98 37.61 -30.05 -21.69
C ASP A 98 38.00 -29.35 -20.39
N GLN A 99 39.23 -28.83 -20.31
CA GLN A 99 39.67 -28.03 -19.16
C GLN A 99 38.81 -26.77 -18.99
N LYS A 100 38.54 -26.03 -20.07
CA LYS A 100 37.68 -24.85 -20.04
C LYS A 100 36.24 -25.18 -19.65
N VAL A 101 35.69 -26.27 -20.19
CA VAL A 101 34.35 -26.74 -19.82
C VAL A 101 34.29 -27.08 -18.33
N ASN A 102 35.29 -27.78 -17.81
CA ASN A 102 35.36 -28.12 -16.39
C ASN A 102 35.49 -26.87 -15.50
N GLN A 103 36.32 -25.89 -15.90
CA GLN A 103 36.43 -24.62 -15.20
C GLN A 103 35.11 -23.85 -15.18
N ILE A 104 34.47 -23.68 -16.35
CA ILE A 104 33.18 -23.00 -16.47
C ILE A 104 32.11 -23.71 -15.62
N ARG A 105 32.09 -25.05 -15.64
CA ARG A 105 31.16 -25.83 -14.81
C ARG A 105 31.41 -25.62 -13.32
N GLN A 106 32.66 -25.67 -12.87
CA GLN A 106 33.00 -25.43 -11.46
C GLN A 106 32.67 -24.00 -11.03
N ASP A 107 32.92 -23.00 -11.90
CA ASP A 107 32.58 -21.60 -11.65
C ASP A 107 31.06 -21.41 -11.56
N ALA A 108 30.31 -21.98 -12.50
CA ALA A 108 28.86 -21.94 -12.50
C ALA A 108 28.27 -22.64 -11.25
N GLU A 109 28.82 -23.79 -10.85
CA GLU A 109 28.39 -24.50 -9.64
C GLU A 109 28.70 -23.70 -8.36
N ARG A 110 29.86 -23.04 -8.28
CA ARG A 110 30.22 -22.16 -7.15
C ARG A 110 29.30 -20.95 -7.09
N GLU A 111 29.05 -20.31 -8.21
CA GLU A 111 28.17 -19.14 -8.27
C GLU A 111 26.72 -19.51 -7.96
N ALA A 112 26.23 -20.63 -8.49
CA ALA A 112 24.91 -21.14 -8.16
C ALA A 112 24.75 -21.41 -6.66
N LYS A 113 25.74 -22.06 -6.02
CA LYS A 113 25.75 -22.28 -4.56
C LYS A 113 25.76 -20.95 -3.82
N ARG A 114 26.62 -20.00 -4.22
CA ARG A 114 26.68 -18.67 -3.61
C ARG A 114 25.33 -17.94 -3.66
N VAL A 115 24.66 -17.98 -4.81
CA VAL A 115 23.34 -17.36 -4.99
C VAL A 115 22.28 -18.05 -4.13
N VAL A 116 22.29 -19.38 -4.05
CA VAL A 116 21.35 -20.13 -3.19
C VAL A 116 21.59 -19.81 -1.72
N ASP A 117 22.83 -19.84 -1.25
CA ASP A 117 23.18 -19.52 0.14
C ASP A 117 22.83 -18.07 0.49
N GLU A 118 23.07 -17.13 -0.42
CA GLU A 118 22.70 -15.72 -0.24
C GLU A 118 21.17 -15.55 -0.19
N ALA A 119 20.43 -16.24 -1.06
CA ALA A 119 18.97 -16.22 -1.07
C ALA A 119 18.38 -16.85 0.20
N GLN A 120 18.92 -17.98 0.65
CA GLN A 120 18.53 -18.62 1.91
C GLN A 120 18.81 -17.71 3.10
N GLY A 121 20.02 -17.16 3.21
CA GLY A 121 20.37 -16.24 4.30
C GLY A 121 19.56 -14.93 4.27
N LYS A 122 19.14 -14.44 3.10
CA LYS A 122 18.19 -13.30 3.01
C LYS A 122 16.80 -13.70 3.48
N SER A 123 16.30 -14.85 3.03
CA SER A 123 14.99 -15.38 3.43
C SER A 123 14.91 -15.58 4.95
N GLU A 124 15.91 -16.22 5.54
CA GLU A 124 16.00 -16.44 7.00
C GLU A 124 16.01 -15.12 7.77
N ARG A 125 16.80 -14.13 7.31
CA ARG A 125 16.81 -12.79 7.92
C ARG A 125 15.46 -12.10 7.82
N THR A 126 14.79 -12.17 6.68
CA THR A 126 13.46 -11.59 6.50
C THR A 126 12.42 -12.28 7.38
N ILE A 127 12.47 -13.62 7.50
CA ILE A 127 11.58 -14.38 8.38
C ILE A 127 11.82 -14.01 9.83
N ALA A 128 13.09 -13.97 10.28
CA ALA A 128 13.43 -13.57 11.65
C ALA A 128 12.95 -12.15 11.95
N GLN A 129 13.21 -11.20 11.06
CA GLN A 129 12.75 -9.82 11.23
C GLN A 129 11.21 -9.71 11.25
N ALA A 130 10.51 -10.47 10.40
CA ALA A 130 9.06 -10.51 10.40
C ALA A 130 8.51 -11.11 11.70
N GLN A 131 9.13 -12.17 12.22
CA GLN A 131 8.77 -12.78 13.51
C GLN A 131 9.01 -11.83 14.68
N ASP A 132 10.15 -11.14 14.71
CA ASP A 132 10.47 -10.15 15.74
C ASP A 132 9.47 -8.98 15.72
N ASN A 133 9.17 -8.46 14.53
CA ASN A 133 8.16 -7.41 14.37
C ASN A 133 6.77 -7.88 14.81
N ALA A 134 6.37 -9.10 14.45
CA ALA A 134 5.10 -9.69 14.87
C ALA A 134 5.03 -9.87 16.39
N ASN A 135 6.11 -10.35 17.01
CA ASN A 135 6.21 -10.50 18.47
C ASN A 135 6.15 -9.14 19.17
N HIS A 136 6.82 -8.13 18.62
CA HIS A 136 6.78 -6.76 19.14
C HIS A 136 5.36 -6.18 19.07
N MET A 137 4.70 -6.28 17.91
CA MET A 137 3.32 -5.84 17.75
C MET A 137 2.36 -6.58 18.68
N MET A 138 2.50 -7.90 18.82
CA MET A 138 1.65 -8.68 19.73
C MET A 138 1.87 -8.26 21.18
N THR A 139 3.12 -8.00 21.58
CA THR A 139 3.44 -7.55 22.94
C THR A 139 2.87 -6.15 23.19
N ALA A 140 3.05 -5.22 22.27
CA ALA A 140 2.49 -3.87 22.35
C ALA A 140 0.96 -3.90 22.42
N ALA A 141 0.30 -4.69 21.56
CA ALA A 141 -1.15 -4.85 21.56
C ALA A 141 -1.66 -5.46 22.88
N LYS A 142 -0.95 -6.46 23.43
CA LYS A 142 -1.30 -7.05 24.74
C LYS A 142 -1.15 -6.04 25.87
N GLN A 143 -0.06 -5.27 25.90
CA GLN A 143 0.14 -4.22 26.90
C GLN A 143 -0.94 -3.14 26.81
N GLU A 144 -1.30 -2.73 25.60
CA GLU A 144 -2.34 -1.72 25.40
C GLU A 144 -3.72 -2.25 25.79
N ALA A 145 -4.06 -3.49 25.41
CA ALA A 145 -5.29 -4.13 25.85
C ALA A 145 -5.38 -4.24 27.38
N GLU A 146 -4.28 -4.57 28.06
CA GLU A 146 -4.23 -4.60 29.52
C GLU A 146 -4.39 -3.20 30.14
N ARG A 147 -3.78 -2.18 29.55
CA ARG A 147 -3.97 -0.78 29.98
C ARG A 147 -5.42 -0.35 29.86
N ILE A 148 -6.04 -0.55 28.69
CA ILE A 148 -7.46 -0.21 28.46
C ILE A 148 -8.34 -0.99 29.44
N ARG A 149 -8.10 -2.30 29.63
CA ARG A 149 -8.85 -3.11 30.59
C ARG A 149 -8.71 -2.59 32.02
N SER A 150 -7.50 -2.18 32.42
CA SER A 150 -7.26 -1.62 33.75
C SER A 150 -7.93 -0.25 33.95
N SER A 151 -7.87 0.63 32.96
CA SER A 151 -8.54 1.94 32.98
C SER A 151 -10.05 1.78 33.08
N ALA A 152 -10.63 0.93 32.21
CA ALA A 152 -12.07 0.65 32.20
C ALA A 152 -12.56 0.07 33.54
N LYS A 153 -11.76 -0.80 34.19
CA LYS A 153 -12.07 -1.30 35.53
C LYS A 153 -12.04 -0.19 36.57
N GLN A 154 -11.00 0.64 36.58
CA GLN A 154 -10.90 1.76 37.53
C GLN A 154 -12.03 2.77 37.36
N GLU A 155 -12.40 3.08 36.12
CA GLU A 155 -13.53 3.95 35.79
C GLU A 155 -14.87 3.34 36.22
N ALA A 156 -15.06 2.04 36.00
CA ALA A 156 -16.25 1.31 36.46
C ALA A 156 -16.35 1.30 37.99
N ASP A 157 -15.25 1.00 38.70
CA ASP A 157 -15.21 0.99 40.16
C ASP A 157 -15.51 2.38 40.74
N LYS A 158 -14.96 3.44 40.12
CA LYS A 158 -15.25 4.82 40.49
C LYS A 158 -16.73 5.15 40.28
N LEU A 159 -17.31 4.80 39.13
CA LEU A 159 -18.72 5.02 38.85
C LEU A 159 -19.63 4.27 39.84
N LEU A 160 -19.28 3.03 40.18
CA LEU A 160 -20.01 2.25 41.19
C LEU A 160 -19.95 2.90 42.57
N LEU A 161 -18.78 3.43 42.96
CA LEU A 161 -18.64 4.14 44.23
C LEU A 161 -19.46 5.44 44.23
N ASP A 162 -19.38 6.23 43.16
CA ASP A 162 -20.10 7.50 43.03
C ASP A 162 -21.63 7.28 43.05
N THR A 163 -22.13 6.31 42.28
CA THR A 163 -23.55 5.96 42.26
C THR A 163 -24.04 5.41 43.60
N ARG A 164 -23.23 4.61 44.29
CA ARG A 164 -23.56 4.13 45.64
C ARG A 164 -23.65 5.28 46.64
N ASN A 165 -22.69 6.20 46.63
CA ASN A 165 -22.70 7.38 47.49
C ASN A 165 -23.91 8.27 47.21
N GLU A 166 -24.29 8.44 45.94
CA GLU A 166 -25.48 9.20 45.56
C GLU A 166 -26.78 8.51 46.00
N ALA A 167 -26.87 7.19 45.85
CA ALA A 167 -27.99 6.40 46.33
C ALA A 167 -28.14 6.50 47.85
N GLU A 168 -27.05 6.38 48.61
CA GLU A 168 -27.03 6.52 50.07
C GLU A 168 -27.45 7.92 50.52
N ARG A 169 -26.98 8.97 49.83
CA ARG A 169 -27.42 10.35 50.07
C ARG A 169 -28.92 10.54 49.81
N THR A 170 -29.42 9.99 48.70
CA THR A 170 -30.83 10.08 48.32
C THR A 170 -31.72 9.33 49.31
N LEU A 171 -31.29 8.15 49.76
CA LEU A 171 -31.97 7.36 50.77
C LEU A 171 -32.01 8.10 52.10
N THR A 172 -30.86 8.60 52.58
CA THR A 172 -30.78 9.40 53.82
C THR A 172 -31.68 10.63 53.77
N ASN A 173 -31.70 11.35 52.65
CA ASN A 173 -32.57 12.50 52.47
C ASN A 173 -34.06 12.11 52.50
N SER A 174 -34.40 10.99 51.86
CA SER A 174 -35.77 10.47 51.85
C SER A 174 -36.23 10.02 53.23
N GLU A 175 -35.36 9.35 54.00
CA GLU A 175 -35.61 8.95 55.38
C GLU A 175 -35.80 10.15 56.31
N ARG A 176 -34.96 11.19 56.18
CA ARG A 176 -35.13 12.45 56.93
C ARG A 176 -36.46 13.11 56.61
N ARG A 177 -36.83 13.17 55.32
CA ARG A 177 -38.11 13.74 54.90
C ARG A 177 -39.29 12.92 55.43
N ALA A 178 -39.22 11.59 55.36
CA ALA A 178 -40.24 10.72 55.91
C ALA A 178 -40.38 10.91 57.43
N SER A 179 -39.27 11.01 58.16
CA SER A 179 -39.26 11.26 59.61
C SER A 179 -39.89 12.61 59.94
N ALA A 180 -39.51 13.69 59.24
CA ALA A 180 -40.10 15.01 59.43
C ALA A 180 -41.61 15.03 59.15
N ILE A 181 -42.08 14.31 58.12
CA ILE A 181 -43.52 14.17 57.84
C ILE A 181 -44.23 13.39 58.96
N ASN A 182 -43.61 12.32 59.48
CA ASN A 182 -44.18 11.54 60.58
C ASN A 182 -44.24 12.35 61.88
N GLU A 183 -43.22 13.16 62.17
CA GLU A 183 -43.20 14.08 63.30
C GLU A 183 -44.32 15.12 63.18
N ASP A 184 -44.42 15.82 62.04
CA ASP A 184 -45.50 16.79 61.76
C ASP A 184 -46.89 16.13 61.84
N ALA A 185 -47.05 14.92 61.30
CA ALA A 185 -48.31 14.17 61.41
C ALA A 185 -48.64 13.82 62.88
N THR A 186 -47.65 13.45 63.69
CA THR A 186 -47.82 13.12 65.11
C THR A 186 -48.18 14.38 65.91
N GLU A 187 -47.55 15.51 65.62
CA GLU A 187 -47.89 16.80 66.21
C GLU A 187 -49.33 17.20 65.88
N ARG A 188 -49.74 17.10 64.61
CA ARG A 188 -51.12 17.38 64.18
C ARG A 188 -52.13 16.46 64.85
N LEU A 189 -51.83 15.16 64.95
CA LEU A 189 -52.68 14.20 65.66
C LEU A 189 -52.81 14.59 67.14
N THR A 190 -51.70 14.92 67.81
CA THR A 190 -51.70 15.34 69.20
C THR A 190 -52.50 16.64 69.41
N GLN A 191 -52.34 17.61 68.51
CA GLN A 191 -53.14 18.84 68.51
C GLN A 191 -54.63 18.54 68.32
N LEU A 192 -54.98 17.70 67.34
CA LEU A 192 -56.37 17.30 67.08
C LEU A 192 -56.99 16.57 68.27
N THR A 193 -56.27 15.64 68.90
CA THR A 193 -56.71 14.94 70.11
C THR A 193 -56.91 15.93 71.27
N ARG A 194 -55.98 16.89 71.45
CA ARG A 194 -56.12 17.94 72.47
C ARG A 194 -57.37 18.79 72.22
N HIS A 195 -57.57 19.27 71.00
CA HIS A 195 -58.76 20.04 70.63
C HIS A 195 -60.05 19.23 70.81
N HIS A 196 -60.04 17.96 70.43
CA HIS A 196 -61.17 17.06 70.62
C HIS A 196 -61.51 16.89 72.11
N SER A 197 -60.50 16.61 72.95
CA SER A 197 -60.70 16.51 74.41
C SER A 197 -61.20 17.82 75.03
N GLN A 198 -60.69 18.97 74.56
CA GLN A 198 -61.15 20.28 75.00
C GLN A 198 -62.59 20.56 74.56
N ALA A 199 -62.98 20.16 73.35
CA ALA A 199 -64.35 20.28 72.87
C ALA A 199 -65.31 19.40 73.67
N LEU A 200 -64.93 18.15 73.97
CA LEU A 200 -65.69 17.28 74.85
C LEU A 200 -65.79 17.84 76.28
N GLY A 201 -64.71 18.41 76.82
CA GLY A 201 -64.71 19.09 78.11
C GLY A 201 -65.67 20.28 78.14
N ARG A 202 -65.62 21.16 77.12
CA ARG A 202 -66.57 22.28 76.97
C ARG A 202 -68.01 21.81 76.82
N LEU A 203 -68.25 20.73 76.07
CA LEU A 203 -69.60 20.14 75.96
C LEU A 203 -70.07 19.61 77.32
N SER A 204 -69.19 18.99 78.10
CA SER A 204 -69.48 18.56 79.48
C SER A 204 -69.81 19.75 80.38
N GLU A 205 -68.99 20.81 80.36
CA GLU A 205 -69.24 22.05 81.11
C GLU A 205 -70.56 22.71 80.70
N ILE A 206 -70.87 22.75 79.40
CA ILE A 206 -72.16 23.25 78.90
C ILE A 206 -73.30 22.38 79.41
N SER A 207 -73.16 21.06 79.40
CA SER A 207 -74.20 20.16 79.92
C SER A 207 -74.39 20.29 81.42
N GLU A 208 -73.30 20.52 82.19
CA GLU A 208 -73.35 20.74 83.63
C GLU A 208 -73.98 22.09 83.95
N THR A 209 -73.59 23.15 83.24
CA THR A 209 -74.22 24.48 83.40
C THR A 209 -75.70 24.45 83.00
N LEU A 210 -76.08 23.75 81.93
CA LEU A 210 -77.49 23.50 81.59
C LEU A 210 -78.20 22.74 82.71
N SER A 211 -77.57 21.73 83.31
CA SER A 211 -78.13 20.97 84.44
C SER A 211 -78.34 21.85 85.68
N VAL A 212 -77.40 22.75 85.97
CA VAL A 212 -77.50 23.74 87.06
C VAL A 212 -78.59 24.76 86.75
N LEU A 213 -78.67 25.27 85.53
CA LEU A 213 -79.71 26.21 85.11
C LEU A 213 -81.10 25.58 85.17
N LEU A 214 -81.27 24.34 84.74
CA LEU A 214 -82.52 23.58 84.87
C LEU A 214 -82.93 23.41 86.34
N ARG A 215 -81.97 23.09 87.23
CA ARG A 215 -82.24 23.06 88.68
C ARG A 215 -82.56 24.43 89.26
N ALA A 216 -81.89 25.48 88.77
CA ALA A 216 -82.17 26.84 89.18
C ALA A 216 -83.57 27.28 88.72
N GLU A 217 -83.99 26.91 87.51
CA GLU A 217 -85.36 27.12 87.01
C GLU A 217 -86.39 26.35 87.84
N GLU A 218 -86.12 25.09 88.17
CA GLU A 218 -86.99 24.27 89.03
C GLU A 218 -87.14 24.88 90.44
N ASN A 219 -86.07 25.46 91.01
CA ASN A 219 -86.09 26.12 92.31
C ASN A 219 -86.64 27.57 92.27
N ALA A 220 -86.46 28.27 91.15
CA ALA A 220 -86.93 29.64 90.94
C ALA A 220 -88.48 29.72 90.93
N GLY A 221 -89.14 28.62 90.58
CA GLY A 221 -90.59 28.62 90.38
C GLY A 221 -91.00 29.45 89.15
N PRO A 222 -92.31 29.61 88.90
CA PRO A 222 -92.81 30.24 87.68
C PRO A 222 -92.21 31.63 87.45
N LEU A 223 -91.73 31.89 86.23
CA LEU A 223 -91.09 33.13 85.76
C LEU A 223 -91.87 34.42 86.10
N GLU A 224 -93.15 34.31 86.45
CA GLU A 224 -93.99 35.41 86.94
C GLU A 224 -93.38 36.12 88.17
N LYS A 225 -92.71 35.42 89.09
CA LYS A 225 -92.18 36.05 90.32
C LYS A 225 -90.93 36.91 90.11
N MET A 226 -90.07 36.59 89.14
CA MET A 226 -88.84 37.37 88.88
C MET A 226 -89.10 38.62 88.03
N VAL A 227 -90.13 38.62 87.20
CA VAL A 227 -90.55 39.80 86.43
C VAL A 227 -91.12 40.89 87.34
N GLU A 228 -91.78 40.51 88.44
CA GLU A 228 -92.26 41.43 89.47
C GLU A 228 -91.11 42.10 90.27
N GLU A 229 -90.02 41.38 90.50
CA GLU A 229 -88.84 41.89 91.22
C GLU A 229 -88.01 42.85 90.36
N ILE A 230 -87.94 42.63 89.05
CA ILE A 230 -87.33 43.57 88.09
C ILE A 230 -88.21 44.82 87.87
N ALA A 231 -89.53 44.70 88.03
CA ALA A 231 -90.46 45.83 87.98
C ALA A 231 -90.36 46.77 89.22
N GLN A 232 -89.73 46.34 90.32
CA GLN A 232 -89.62 47.11 91.58
C GLN A 232 -88.21 47.69 91.87
N ALA A 233 -87.23 47.56 90.97
CA ALA A 233 -85.91 48.16 91.14
C ALA A 233 -85.80 49.58 90.52
N PRO A 234 -85.24 50.59 91.22
CA PRO A 234 -85.19 51.96 90.73
C PRO A 234 -84.15 52.15 89.62
N ARG A 235 -84.56 52.81 88.53
CA ARG A 235 -83.66 53.21 87.42
C ARG A 235 -82.67 54.26 87.91
N ARG A 236 -81.36 53.99 87.80
CA ARG A 236 -80.30 54.98 88.03
C ARG A 236 -79.86 55.60 86.70
N ASP A 237 -79.68 56.91 86.77
CA ASP A 237 -79.44 57.82 85.67
C ASP A 237 -78.12 57.61 84.93
N ARG A 238 -78.21 57.93 83.65
CA ARG A 238 -77.17 58.03 82.63
C ARG A 238 -76.25 59.22 82.95
N GLN A 239 -74.94 58.98 83.09
CA GLN A 239 -73.91 60.01 83.10
C GLN A 239 -72.99 59.84 81.88
N GLU A 240 -72.91 60.88 81.07
CA GLU A 240 -72.01 61.00 79.92
C GLU A 240 -70.67 61.65 80.32
N ARG A 241 -69.59 61.13 79.70
CA ARG A 241 -68.37 61.81 79.18
C ARG A 241 -67.19 62.09 80.13
N PRO A 242 -65.92 62.11 79.63
CA PRO A 242 -65.52 62.82 78.40
C PRO A 242 -64.61 62.10 77.37
N ASP A 243 -64.68 62.68 76.17
CA ASP A 243 -63.86 62.48 74.98
C ASP A 243 -62.36 62.73 75.23
N GLN A 244 -61.49 61.84 74.72
CA GLN A 244 -60.14 62.19 74.25
C GLN A 244 -59.76 61.36 73.00
N GLN A 245 -59.92 62.01 71.84
CA GLN A 245 -59.05 61.94 70.67
C GLN A 245 -58.65 63.41 70.38
N PRO A 246 -57.59 63.73 69.62
CA PRO A 246 -56.50 62.93 69.06
C PRO A 246 -55.11 63.62 69.22
N ASP A 247 -54.03 63.03 68.69
CA ASP A 247 -53.09 63.82 67.90
C ASP A 247 -52.31 62.96 66.90
N ALA A 248 -52.44 63.35 65.64
CA ALA A 248 -51.51 63.04 64.56
C ALA A 248 -50.99 64.38 64.05
N PRO A 249 -49.75 64.44 63.53
CA PRO A 249 -49.63 65.05 62.21
C PRO A 249 -48.73 64.27 61.24
N ARG A 250 -49.36 63.95 60.10
CA ARG A 250 -48.94 64.23 58.71
C ARG A 250 -47.54 63.79 58.20
N ALA A 251 -47.63 62.81 57.31
CA ALA A 251 -47.31 62.92 55.88
C ALA A 251 -45.88 63.32 55.45
N GLN A 252 -45.17 62.34 54.87
CA GLN A 252 -44.69 62.47 53.50
C GLN A 252 -45.06 61.23 52.69
N ALA A 253 -45.77 61.48 51.60
CA ALA A 253 -45.89 60.58 50.47
C ALA A 253 -44.59 60.66 49.65
N GLN A 254 -44.02 59.51 49.33
CA GLN A 254 -43.42 59.27 48.01
C GLN A 254 -43.57 57.80 47.66
N ALA A 255 -43.87 57.59 46.38
CA ALA A 255 -44.36 56.37 45.78
C ALA A 255 -43.27 55.32 45.55
N GLN A 256 -43.68 54.05 45.66
CA GLN A 256 -43.55 52.96 44.64
C GLN A 256 -44.23 51.72 45.26
N ALA A 257 -45.47 51.38 44.90
CA ALA A 257 -45.84 50.52 43.77
C ALA A 257 -45.01 49.21 43.75
N GLN A 258 -45.53 47.98 43.87
CA GLN A 258 -46.87 47.40 43.84
C GLN A 258 -46.80 46.04 44.55
N ALA A 259 -47.83 45.73 45.35
CA ALA A 259 -48.26 44.35 45.61
C ALA A 259 -49.06 43.89 44.37
N GLN A 260 -49.08 42.62 43.96
CA GLN A 260 -49.81 41.52 44.57
C GLN A 260 -49.68 40.32 43.61
N GLY A 261 -49.83 39.10 44.12
CA GLY A 261 -50.29 37.99 43.28
C GLY A 261 -49.77 36.63 43.68
N GLN A 262 -50.47 35.98 44.60
CA GLN A 262 -50.45 34.54 44.83
C GLN A 262 -50.74 33.79 43.52
N HIS A 263 -50.04 32.69 43.26
CA HIS A 263 -50.62 31.34 43.09
C HIS A 263 -49.65 30.40 42.36
N ALA A 264 -49.57 29.18 42.91
CA ALA A 264 -48.89 28.02 42.37
C ALA A 264 -49.71 27.32 41.28
N GLN A 265 -49.03 26.75 40.27
CA GLN A 265 -49.29 25.43 39.67
C GLN A 265 -48.10 25.00 38.75
N PRO A 266 -47.99 23.71 38.33
CA PRO A 266 -46.83 22.81 38.47
C PRO A 266 -45.73 22.92 37.39
N PRO A 267 -44.55 22.26 37.57
CA PRO A 267 -43.49 22.27 36.57
C PRO A 267 -43.80 21.31 35.42
N GLN A 268 -43.71 21.81 34.19
CA GLN A 268 -43.67 21.02 32.95
C GLN A 268 -42.27 21.13 32.32
N PRO A 269 -41.82 20.11 31.57
CA PRO A 269 -40.41 19.85 31.31
C PRO A 269 -39.81 20.81 30.28
N SER A 270 -38.66 21.40 30.60
CA SER A 270 -37.82 22.10 29.64
C SER A 270 -36.99 21.10 28.83
N PHE A 271 -37.41 20.83 27.60
CA PHE A 271 -36.53 20.30 26.58
C PHE A 271 -35.50 21.36 26.16
N PRO A 272 -34.22 21.01 25.93
CA PRO A 272 -33.26 21.92 25.33
C PRO A 272 -33.65 22.24 23.87
N PRO A 273 -33.27 23.41 23.33
CA PRO A 273 -33.55 23.75 21.94
C PRO A 273 -32.80 22.80 20.99
N PRO A 274 -33.36 22.46 19.81
CA PRO A 274 -32.62 21.73 18.79
C PRO A 274 -31.47 22.60 18.25
N PRO A 275 -30.33 22.01 17.85
CA PRO A 275 -29.29 22.77 17.16
C PRO A 275 -29.83 23.27 15.82
N ALA A 276 -29.64 24.56 15.54
CA ALA A 276 -29.87 25.12 14.21
C ALA A 276 -28.90 24.47 13.20
N PRO A 277 -29.34 24.22 11.95
CA PRO A 277 -28.48 23.69 10.89
C PRO A 277 -27.38 24.70 10.53
N PRO A 278 -26.18 24.26 10.12
CA PRO A 278 -25.11 25.17 9.77
C PRO A 278 -25.52 26.00 8.54
N GLN A 279 -25.70 27.30 8.74
CA GLN A 279 -25.73 28.27 7.64
C GLN A 279 -24.33 28.38 7.07
N ALA A 280 -24.22 28.04 5.79
CA ALA A 280 -23.10 28.37 4.93
C ALA A 280 -22.83 29.88 4.98
N GLN A 281 -21.61 30.27 5.35
CA GLN A 281 -21.11 31.60 5.07
C GLN A 281 -20.57 31.69 3.63
N PRO A 282 -20.66 32.90 3.02
CA PRO A 282 -20.45 33.12 1.61
C PRO A 282 -18.97 33.23 1.24
N HIS A 283 -18.75 33.07 -0.06
CA HIS A 283 -17.49 33.03 -0.78
C HIS A 283 -16.40 34.02 -0.34
N GLY A 284 -15.25 33.46 0.05
CA GLY A 284 -13.93 34.08 -0.09
C GLY A 284 -13.17 33.36 -1.21
N GLN A 285 -12.57 34.13 -2.12
CA GLN A 285 -11.86 33.73 -3.33
C GLN A 285 -10.79 32.63 -3.12
N PRO A 286 -10.54 31.72 -4.09
CA PRO A 286 -9.37 30.87 -4.07
C PRO A 286 -8.21 31.55 -4.79
N GLN A 287 -7.13 31.85 -4.07
CA GLN A 287 -5.80 32.00 -4.65
C GLN A 287 -5.04 30.68 -4.46
N GLY A 288 -4.58 30.12 -5.58
CA GLY A 288 -3.34 29.35 -5.71
C GLY A 288 -3.17 28.04 -4.93
N ALA A 289 -3.39 26.90 -5.58
CA ALA A 289 -2.54 25.71 -5.43
C ALA A 289 -2.80 24.73 -6.61
N HIS A 290 -1.72 24.26 -7.21
CA HIS A 290 -1.70 23.31 -8.32
C HIS A 290 -2.43 22.00 -7.99
N ALA A 291 -3.38 21.60 -8.84
CA ALA A 291 -3.92 20.24 -8.88
C ALA A 291 -3.24 19.46 -10.02
N MET A 292 -2.61 18.34 -9.65
CA MET A 292 -2.13 17.33 -10.58
C MET A 292 -3.31 16.66 -11.33
N PRO A 293 -3.11 16.16 -12.57
CA PRO A 293 -4.18 15.49 -13.30
C PRO A 293 -4.52 14.14 -12.67
N GLN A 294 -5.80 13.93 -12.36
CA GLN A 294 -6.36 12.64 -11.95
C GLN A 294 -6.36 11.66 -13.13
N ALA A 295 -5.92 10.42 -12.88
CA ALA A 295 -5.97 9.31 -13.80
C ALA A 295 -7.43 8.83 -14.04
N PRO A 296 -7.79 8.35 -15.24
CA PRO A 296 -9.13 7.83 -15.52
C PRO A 296 -9.36 6.45 -14.88
N PRO A 297 -10.62 6.04 -14.66
CA PRO A 297 -10.97 4.74 -14.05
C PRO A 297 -10.63 3.55 -14.98
N PRO A 298 -10.41 2.34 -14.44
CA PRO A 298 -10.03 1.18 -15.23
C PRO A 298 -11.20 0.63 -16.06
N GLU A 299 -10.95 0.37 -17.34
CA GLU A 299 -11.86 -0.33 -18.26
C GLU A 299 -11.96 -1.83 -17.94
N PRO A 300 -13.11 -2.49 -18.24
CA PRO A 300 -13.27 -3.94 -18.04
C PRO A 300 -12.38 -4.74 -19.01
N PRO A 301 -11.95 -5.96 -18.64
CA PRO A 301 -10.93 -6.69 -19.39
C PRO A 301 -11.44 -7.10 -20.78
N HIS A 302 -10.69 -6.69 -21.81
CA HIS A 302 -10.79 -7.24 -23.16
C HIS A 302 -10.39 -8.72 -23.16
N VAL A 303 -11.34 -9.59 -23.52
CA VAL A 303 -11.09 -11.00 -23.81
C VAL A 303 -10.37 -11.08 -25.16
N VAL A 304 -9.09 -11.44 -25.13
CA VAL A 304 -8.33 -11.78 -26.35
C VAL A 304 -8.80 -13.17 -26.83
N PRO A 305 -9.27 -13.35 -28.08
CA PRO A 305 -9.52 -14.67 -28.60
C PRO A 305 -8.18 -15.36 -28.90
N MET A 306 -8.02 -16.55 -28.36
CA MET A 306 -6.90 -17.46 -28.60
C MET A 306 -6.89 -17.91 -30.08
N PRO A 307 -5.74 -18.03 -30.77
CA PRO A 307 -5.70 -18.53 -32.14
C PRO A 307 -5.99 -20.04 -32.18
N PRO A 308 -6.56 -20.57 -33.28
CA PRO A 308 -6.91 -21.99 -33.37
C PRO A 308 -5.67 -22.88 -33.39
N ALA A 309 -5.73 -23.99 -32.66
CA ALA A 309 -4.73 -25.04 -32.68
C ALA A 309 -4.61 -25.61 -34.11
N GLY A 310 -3.38 -25.68 -34.60
CA GLY A 310 -3.06 -26.29 -35.89
C GLY A 310 -3.41 -27.77 -35.91
N GLU A 311 -3.91 -28.21 -37.06
CA GLU A 311 -4.17 -29.59 -37.44
C GLU A 311 -2.92 -30.48 -37.29
N PRO A 312 -3.07 -31.77 -36.94
CA PRO A 312 -1.99 -32.73 -37.09
C PRO A 312 -1.86 -33.12 -38.58
N ALA A 313 -0.65 -33.04 -39.11
CA ALA A 313 -0.31 -33.60 -40.41
C ALA A 313 -0.28 -35.14 -40.35
N GLU A 314 -1.04 -35.77 -41.24
CA GLU A 314 -0.74 -37.11 -41.79
C GLU A 314 0.17 -36.99 -43.02
#